data_AF-A0A5Q0HEM6-F1
#
_entry.id   AF-A0A5Q0HEM6-F1
#
_cell.length_a   1.000
_cell.length_b   1.000
_cell.length_c   1.000
_cell.angle_alpha   90.00
_cell.angle_beta   90.00
_cell.angle_gamma   90.00
#
_symmetry.space_group_name_H-M   'P 1'
#
loop_
_entity.id
_entity.type
_entity.pdbx_description
1 polymer ?
#
loop_
_entity_poly.entity_id
_entity_poly.type
_entity_poly.pdbx_seq_one_letter_code
_entity_poly.pdbx_strand_id
1 'polypeptide(L)' 'MPAPHAAPSRWQVFYRVSAEVYAQVAEIDRGHHHEALYWAKREREKGEEIARQLDAESSEDGEDE' A
#
# COMPACT_ATOMS: atom_id res chain seq x y z
N MET A 1 -12.21 -2.42 -0.23
CA MET A 1 -11.49 -1.76 0.87
C MET A 1 -11.63 -2.62 2.13
N PRO A 2 -10.56 -2.85 2.91
CA PRO A 2 -10.65 -3.54 4.20
C PRO A 2 -11.54 -2.78 5.21
N ALA A 3 -11.99 -3.46 6.26
CA ALA A 3 -12.68 -2.81 7.37
C ALA A 3 -11.74 -1.83 8.09
N PRO A 4 -12.26 -0.74 8.72
CA PRO A 4 -11.42 0.26 9.39
C PRO A 4 -10.44 -0.32 10.43
N HIS A 5 -10.83 -1.38 11.12
CA HIS A 5 -10.06 -2.08 12.16
C HIS A 5 -9.46 -3.41 11.66
N ALA A 6 -9.38 -3.62 10.35
CA ALA A 6 -8.69 -4.79 9.81
C ALA A 6 -7.20 -4.75 10.16
N ALA A 7 -6.58 -5.93 10.29
CA ALA A 7 -5.15 -6.05 10.57
C ALA A 7 -4.30 -5.22 9.58
N PRO A 8 -3.19 -4.61 10.03
CA PRO A 8 -2.34 -3.78 9.17
C PRO A 8 -1.84 -4.51 7.91
N SER A 9 -1.52 -5.81 8.01
CA SER A 9 -1.14 -6.65 6.86
C SER A 9 -2.21 -6.70 5.76
N ARG A 10 -3.50 -6.65 6.12
CA ARG A 10 -4.60 -6.62 5.14
C ARG A 10 -4.68 -5.27 4.44
N TRP A 11 -4.37 -4.19 5.14
CA TRP A 11 -4.26 -2.85 4.56
C TRP A 11 -3.03 -2.74 3.65
N GLN A 12 -1.89 -3.28 4.04
CA GLN A 12 -0.68 -3.33 3.22
C GLN A 12 -0.95 -4.01 1.87
N VAL A 13 -1.58 -5.19 1.88
CA VAL A 13 -1.95 -5.90 0.64
C VAL A 13 -2.93 -5.08 -0.20
N PHE A 14 -3.94 -4.47 0.43
CA PHE A 14 -4.89 -3.63 -0.28
C PHE A 14 -4.21 -2.46 -1.00
N TYR A 15 -3.35 -1.72 -0.30
CA TYR A 15 -2.63 -0.58 -0.87
C TYR A 15 -1.69 -0.98 -2.02
N ARG A 16 -1.00 -2.13 -1.87
CA ARG A 16 -0.17 -2.69 -2.95
C ARG A 16 -0.98 -3.00 -4.21
N VAL A 17 -2.09 -3.72 -4.06
CA VAL A 17 -2.97 -4.07 -5.19
C VAL A 17 -3.60 -2.82 -5.81
N SER A 18 -4.03 -1.85 -5.01
CA SER A 18 -4.55 -0.57 -5.49
C SER A 18 -3.51 0.17 -6.35
N ALA A 19 -2.24 0.18 -5.93
CA ALA A 19 -1.16 0.80 -6.69
C ALA A 19 -0.98 0.15 -8.07
N GLU A 20 -1.03 -1.18 -8.14
CA GLU A 20 -0.94 -1.94 -9.41
C GLU A 20 -2.12 -1.62 -10.33
N VAL A 21 -3.34 -1.56 -9.79
CA VAL A 21 -4.55 -1.23 -10.56
C VAL A 21 -4.45 0.19 -11.14
N TYR A 22 -4.07 1.17 -10.33
CA TYR A 22 -3.93 2.55 -10.81
C TYR A 22 -2.81 2.69 -11.86
N ALA A 23 -1.70 1.94 -11.72
CA ALA A 23 -0.67 1.92 -12.74
C ALA A 23 -1.20 1.35 -14.06
N GLN A 24 -1.99 0.27 -14.03
CA GLN A 24 -2.63 -0.29 -15.23
C GLN A 24 -3.64 0.68 -15.84
N VAL A 25 -4.41 1.39 -15.03
CA VAL A 25 -5.34 2.43 -15.52
C VAL A 25 -4.59 3.55 -16.23
N ALA A 26 -3.43 3.98 -15.70
CA ALA A 26 -2.62 5.02 -16.32
C ALA A 26 -2.16 4.66 -17.75
N GLU A 27 -1.95 3.37 -18.03
CA GLU A 27 -1.58 2.91 -19.38
C GLU A 27 -2.74 2.98 -20.38
N ILE A 28 -3.98 2.81 -19.91
CA ILE A 28 -5.18 2.76 -20.74
C ILE A 28 -5.80 4.15 -20.90
N ASP A 29 -5.96 4.89 -19.80
CA ASP A 29 -6.55 6.23 -19.77
C ASP A 29 -5.47 7.30 -19.95
N ARG A 30 -5.20 7.66 -21.21
CA ARG A 30 -4.27 8.74 -21.53
C ARG A 30 -4.75 10.13 -21.13
N GLY A 31 -6.06 10.32 -20.92
CA GLY A 31 -6.64 11.60 -20.49
C GLY A 31 -6.38 11.89 -19.02
N HIS A 32 -6.36 10.85 -18.18
CA HIS A 32 -6.09 10.95 -16.74
C HIS A 32 -4.79 10.25 -16.33
N HIS A 33 -3.89 9.99 -17.28
CA HIS A 33 -2.63 9.26 -17.05
C HIS A 33 -1.87 9.75 -15.83
N HIS A 34 -1.65 11.06 -15.72
CA HIS A 34 -0.90 11.64 -14.60
C HIS A 34 -1.64 11.55 -13.26
N GLU A 35 -2.97 11.64 -13.28
CA GLU A 35 -3.77 11.45 -12.07
C GLU A 35 -3.74 9.99 -11.61
N ALA A 36 -3.89 9.04 -12.54
CA ALA A 36 -3.77 7.62 -12.24
C ALA A 36 -2.37 7.27 -11.71
N LEU A 37 -1.30 7.82 -12.29
CA LEU A 37 0.06 7.64 -11.74
C LEU A 37 0.23 8.27 -10.35
N TYR A 38 -0.40 9.42 -10.09
CA TYR A 38 -0.40 10.01 -8.76
C TYR A 38 -1.02 9.06 -7.73
N TRP A 39 -2.20 8.50 -8.04
CA TRP A 39 -2.85 7.53 -7.17
C TRP A 39 -2.02 6.26 -7.01
N ALA A 40 -1.44 5.72 -8.08
CA ALA A 40 -0.56 4.56 -8.02
C ALA A 40 0.62 4.79 -7.06
N LYS A 41 1.29 5.94 -7.17
CA LYS A 41 2.40 6.31 -6.29
C LYS A 41 1.96 6.43 -4.84
N ARG A 42 0.87 7.16 -4.58
CA ARG A 42 0.36 7.37 -3.22
C ARG A 42 -0.04 6.07 -2.53
N GLU A 43 -0.73 5.18 -3.25
CA GLU A 43 -1.15 3.89 -2.68
C GLU A 43 0.07 3.00 -2.40
N ARG A 44 1.08 3.02 -3.28
CA ARG A 44 2.34 2.31 -3.02
C ARG A 44 3.05 2.82 -1.76
N GLU A 45 3.20 4.13 -1.62
CA GLU A 45 3.84 4.75 -0.45
C GLU A 45 3.15 4.35 0.87
N LYS A 46 1.82 4.28 0.89
CA LYS A 46 1.06 3.79 2.04
C LYS A 46 1.29 2.32 2.34
N GLY A 47 1.30 1.48 1.30
CA GLY A 47 1.59 0.05 1.47
C GLY A 47 2.99 -0.19 2.03
N GLU A 48 3.98 0.57 1.55
CA GLU A 48 5.36 0.52 2.03
C GLU A 48 5.50 1.04 3.47
N GLU A 49 4.75 2.07 3.86
CA GLU A 49 4.74 2.57 5.24
C GLU A 49 4.24 1.52 6.23
N ILE A 50 3.14 0.84 5.90
CA ILE A 50 2.61 -0.24 6.75
C ILE A 50 3.58 -1.43 6.78
N ALA A 51 4.23 -1.75 5.67
CA ALA A 51 5.25 -2.79 5.65
C ALA A 51 6.39 -2.48 6.64
N ARG A 52 6.90 -1.24 6.63
CA ARG A 52 7.93 -0.79 7.57
C ARG A 52 7.47 -0.86 9.03
N GLN A 53 6.21 -0.54 9.31
CA GLN A 53 5.63 -0.65 10.65
C GLN A 53 5.58 -2.12 11.13
N LEU A 54 5.12 -3.02 10.27
CA LEU A 54 5.06 -4.46 10.57
C LEU A 54 6.45 -5.07 10.81
N ASP A 55 7.45 -4.64 10.02
CA ASP A 55 8.84 -5.09 10.17
C ASP A 55 9.44 -4.58 11.49
N ALA A 56 9.12 -3.35 11.90
CA ALA A 56 9.55 -2.78 13.18
C ALA A 56 8.91 -3.53 14.37
N GLU A 57 7.59 -3.74 14.35
CA GLU A 57 6.88 -4.49 15.40
C GLU A 57 7.42 -5.92 15.55
N SER A 58 7.73 -6.59 14.42
CA SER A 58 8.31 -7.94 14.43
C SER A 58 9.73 -7.99 14.99
N SER A 59 10.43 -6.85 15.03
CA SER A 59 11.81 -6.74 15.55
C SER A 59 11.83 -6.39 17.05
N GLU A 60 10.82 -5.68 17.55
CA GLU A 60 10.68 -5.30 18.96
C GLU A 60 10.21 -6.48 19.85
N ASP A 61 9.39 -7.40 19.31
CA ASP A 61 8.93 -8.61 20.03
C ASP A 61 10.04 -9.67 20.26
N GLY A 62 11.27 -9.43 19.78
CA GLY A 62 12.38 -10.41 19.82
C GLY A 62 13.52 -10.11 20.80
N GLU A 63 13.47 -9.02 21.58
CA GLU A 63 14.59 -8.59 22.45
C GLU A 63 14.42 -8.92 23.95
N ASP A 64 13.35 -9.62 24.35
CA ASP A 64 13.13 -10.08 25.73
C ASP A 64 13.45 -11.60 25.91
N GLU A 65 14.73 -12.00 25.87
CA GLU A 65 15.22 -13.31 26.35
C GLU A 65 16.42 -13.19 27.31
#